data_AF-A0A7W4J0Z8-F1
#
_entry.id   AF-A0A7W4J0Z8-F1
#
_cell.length_a   1.000
_cell.length_b   1.000
_cell.length_c   1.000
_cell.angle_alpha   90.00
_cell.angle_beta   90.00
_cell.angle_gamma   90.00
#
_symmetry.space_group_name_H-M   'P 1'
#
loop_
_entity.id
_entity.type
_entity.pdbx_description
1 polymer ?
#
loop_
_entity_poly.entity_id
_entity_poly.type
_entity_poly.pdbx_seq_one_letter_code
_entity_poly.pdbx_strand_id
1 'polypeptide(L)'
;MGITFFFLVLAPLCLIWATRPERLIQLMVITGIFEASAAITIGSFGIAPSILPAMTMVAYISTQFLLGARYPGRARVWPLAAPLIGIAGWAILTSWLSPRLFEGRAYVWPQKSTPPFVITPLAPTLSNLNQDLYLLLNIVLFVMVALYATRQGPAGHPFHPVGILRTYFASILIAFGFGVWQFASHVAHVPFPSDILYSNPGWSILTEQTIGSLPRINATFSEPSAFGSYMAAGAFCSGWLILNDFPGTLVRITLAVAIAGVLLSTSATGIVSVGIGALIVVIMGLTIHAKRFLPIIRRRAIQFLLLSVLLAVLVTVMVPDLLTSLNTIFDSVTNKQGSESYNERSSTDLDSLQAALDTFGFGVGWGSNRSSSLVPGLLAAIGVPGMLGLIWFGWRLVSRVRSLGKMDRKLQDIQLVNGASAIIVSYLVSACLSGPTITSATFFVFLALLISGIARAERAQASKAPARLFPPTARRQPEGGTDMRDRPLQHSWVITQ
;
A
#
# COMPACT_ATOMS: atom_id res chain seq x y z
N MET A 1 26.05 -12.35 -11.43
CA MET A 1 24.71 -12.57 -10.85
C MET A 1 24.90 -13.41 -9.60
N GLY A 2 24.47 -12.93 -8.43
CA GLY A 2 24.59 -13.63 -7.16
C GLY A 2 23.24 -14.20 -6.71
N ILE A 3 23.26 -15.43 -6.20
CA ILE A 3 22.12 -16.07 -5.55
C ILE A 3 22.28 -15.87 -4.04
N THR A 4 21.24 -15.34 -3.38
CA THR A 4 21.26 -15.11 -1.93
C THR A 4 20.51 -16.21 -1.17
N PHE A 5 20.64 -16.19 0.17
CA PHE A 5 19.85 -17.05 1.06
C PHE A 5 18.34 -16.96 0.77
N PHE A 6 17.82 -15.75 0.50
CA PHE A 6 16.40 -15.56 0.19
C PHE A 6 15.97 -16.31 -1.07
N PHE A 7 16.80 -16.36 -2.12
CA PHE A 7 16.44 -17.14 -3.31
C PHE A 7 16.43 -18.64 -3.03
N LEU A 8 17.41 -19.15 -2.28
CA LEU A 8 17.48 -20.57 -1.94
C LEU A 8 16.24 -21.05 -1.17
N VAL A 9 15.65 -20.20 -0.34
CA VAL A 9 14.44 -20.51 0.42
C VAL A 9 13.16 -20.24 -0.40
N LEU A 10 13.08 -19.09 -1.07
CA LEU A 10 11.84 -18.63 -1.70
C LEU A 10 11.58 -19.30 -3.04
N ALA A 11 12.60 -19.61 -3.84
CA ALA A 11 12.38 -20.23 -5.14
C ALA A 11 11.69 -21.62 -5.04
N PRO A 12 12.13 -22.55 -4.16
CA PRO A 12 11.41 -23.81 -3.94
C PRO A 12 9.97 -23.60 -3.45
N LEU A 13 9.74 -22.68 -2.52
CA LEU A 13 8.40 -22.37 -2.01
C LEU A 13 7.49 -21.81 -3.11
N CYS A 14 8.02 -20.93 -3.96
CA CYS A 14 7.29 -20.39 -5.11
C CYS A 14 6.92 -21.49 -6.10
N LEU A 15 7.81 -22.46 -6.36
CA LEU A 15 7.52 -23.60 -7.23
C LEU A 15 6.46 -24.53 -6.63
N ILE A 16 6.59 -24.88 -5.35
CA ILE A 16 5.61 -25.75 -4.63
C ILE A 16 4.23 -25.09 -4.58
N TRP A 17 4.17 -23.76 -4.47
CA TRP A 17 2.94 -22.99 -4.40
C TRP A 17 2.58 -22.25 -5.68
N ALA A 18 3.19 -22.60 -6.82
CA ALA A 18 2.97 -21.91 -8.10
C ALA A 18 1.49 -21.89 -8.50
N THR A 19 0.75 -22.96 -8.18
CA THR A 19 -0.68 -23.12 -8.45
C THR A 19 -1.58 -22.65 -7.30
N ARG A 20 -1.01 -22.08 -6.23
CA ARG A 20 -1.72 -21.58 -5.03
C ARG A 20 -1.48 -20.09 -4.82
N PRO A 21 -2.13 -19.21 -5.60
CA PRO A 21 -1.84 -17.76 -5.57
C PRO A 21 -2.09 -17.11 -4.21
N GLU A 22 -3.03 -17.64 -3.40
CA GLU A 22 -3.19 -17.17 -2.03
C GLU A 22 -1.91 -17.31 -1.21
N ARG A 23 -1.22 -18.46 -1.32
CA ARG A 23 0.07 -18.68 -0.65
C ARG A 23 1.16 -17.77 -1.19
N LEU A 24 1.15 -17.48 -2.49
CA LEU A 24 2.07 -16.52 -3.10
C LEU A 24 1.81 -15.10 -2.58
N ILE A 25 0.56 -14.69 -2.39
CA ILE A 25 0.22 -13.41 -1.74
C ILE A 25 0.71 -13.39 -0.29
N GLN A 26 0.51 -14.47 0.45
CA GLN A 26 1.02 -14.59 1.82
C GLN A 26 2.55 -14.47 1.86
N LEU A 27 3.25 -15.13 0.94
CA LEU A 27 4.70 -15.00 0.79
C LEU A 27 5.11 -13.57 0.46
N MET A 28 4.43 -12.90 -0.48
CA MET A 28 4.71 -11.49 -0.80
C MET A 28 4.61 -10.59 0.44
N VAL A 29 3.57 -10.78 1.26
CA VAL A 29 3.37 -9.99 2.48
C VAL A 29 4.44 -10.27 3.54
N ILE A 30 4.79 -11.55 3.76
CA ILE A 30 5.84 -11.92 4.73
C ILE A 30 7.21 -11.43 4.27
N THR A 31 7.54 -11.67 3.00
CA THR A 31 8.85 -11.32 2.44
C THR A 31 9.00 -9.83 2.18
N GLY A 32 7.89 -9.09 2.12
CA GLY A 32 7.89 -7.64 1.95
C GLY A 32 8.53 -6.85 3.09
N ILE A 33 8.77 -7.47 4.26
CA ILE A 33 9.50 -6.81 5.36
C ILE A 33 11.01 -6.74 5.13
N PHE A 34 11.55 -7.57 4.24
CA PHE A 34 12.98 -7.67 3.95
C PHE A 34 13.38 -6.71 2.82
N GLU A 35 13.07 -5.42 3.01
CA GLU A 35 13.31 -4.37 2.00
C GLU A 35 14.80 -4.17 1.71
N ALA A 36 15.65 -4.36 2.73
CA ALA A 36 17.11 -4.27 2.61
C ALA A 36 17.77 -5.53 2.04
N SER A 37 17.01 -6.62 1.86
CA SER A 37 17.53 -7.86 1.33
C SER A 37 17.31 -7.95 -0.19
N ALA A 38 18.05 -8.85 -0.83
CA ALA A 38 17.80 -9.24 -2.21
C ALA A 38 17.61 -10.75 -2.28
N ALA A 39 16.75 -11.23 -3.18
CA ALA A 39 16.76 -12.63 -3.58
C ALA A 39 17.82 -12.89 -4.66
N ILE A 40 17.93 -11.99 -5.63
CA ILE A 40 18.88 -12.11 -6.74
C ILE A 40 19.63 -10.79 -6.85
N THR A 41 20.96 -10.85 -7.00
CA THR A 41 21.79 -9.67 -7.25
C THR A 41 22.38 -9.72 -8.66
N ILE A 42 22.31 -8.59 -9.38
CA ILE A 42 22.85 -8.40 -10.72
C ILE A 42 23.70 -7.13 -10.69
N GLY A 43 25.01 -7.28 -10.49
CA GLY A 43 25.89 -6.14 -10.24
C GLY A 43 25.48 -5.40 -8.96
N SER A 44 25.26 -4.08 -9.05
CA SER A 44 24.76 -3.24 -7.95
C SER A 44 23.24 -3.28 -7.78
N PHE A 45 22.51 -4.05 -8.57
CA PHE A 45 21.06 -4.14 -8.50
C PHE A 45 20.60 -5.41 -7.78
N GLY A 46 19.79 -5.26 -6.73
CA GLY A 46 19.16 -6.39 -6.03
C GLY A 46 17.66 -6.46 -6.29
N ILE A 47 17.17 -7.63 -6.71
CA ILE A 47 15.74 -7.94 -6.83
C ILE A 47 15.22 -8.28 -5.43
N ALA A 48 14.24 -7.50 -4.94
CA ALA A 48 13.68 -7.69 -3.62
C ALA A 48 13.03 -9.09 -3.44
N PRO A 49 13.11 -9.70 -2.24
CA PRO A 49 12.57 -11.04 -1.99
C PRO A 49 11.09 -11.22 -2.35
N SER A 50 10.27 -10.18 -2.16
CA SER A 50 8.83 -10.20 -2.48
C SER A 50 8.52 -10.27 -3.97
N ILE A 51 9.47 -9.97 -4.85
CA ILE A 51 9.28 -10.00 -6.30
C ILE A 51 9.21 -11.44 -6.83
N LEU A 52 9.89 -12.41 -6.23
CA LEU A 52 9.84 -13.82 -6.66
C LEU A 52 8.40 -14.41 -6.61
N PRO A 53 7.69 -14.37 -5.46
CA PRO A 53 6.31 -14.84 -5.41
C PRO A 53 5.36 -13.98 -6.25
N ALA A 54 5.64 -12.67 -6.41
CA ALA A 54 4.89 -11.79 -7.29
C ALA A 54 4.97 -12.25 -8.76
N MET A 55 6.18 -12.47 -9.27
CA MET A 55 6.41 -12.95 -10.64
C MET A 55 5.79 -14.32 -10.86
N THR A 56 5.93 -15.24 -9.91
CA THR A 56 5.32 -16.57 -9.99
C THR A 56 3.80 -16.49 -10.06
N MET A 57 3.19 -15.62 -9.26
CA MET A 57 1.74 -15.40 -9.28
C MET A 57 1.27 -14.77 -10.59
N VAL A 58 1.98 -13.76 -11.08
CA VAL A 58 1.67 -13.10 -12.36
C VAL A 58 1.79 -14.11 -13.51
N ALA A 59 2.84 -14.93 -13.53
CA ALA A 59 3.02 -15.98 -14.53
C ALA A 59 1.86 -16.99 -14.48
N TYR A 60 1.51 -17.51 -13.31
CA TYR A 60 0.40 -18.45 -13.16
C TYR A 60 -0.93 -17.85 -13.63
N ILE A 61 -1.28 -16.65 -13.18
CA ILE A 61 -2.54 -15.99 -13.56
C ILE A 61 -2.56 -15.69 -15.06
N SER A 62 -1.45 -15.25 -15.64
CA SER A 62 -1.33 -15.00 -17.08
C SER A 62 -1.57 -16.29 -17.87
N THR A 63 -0.97 -17.41 -17.45
CA THR A 63 -1.24 -18.72 -18.06
C THR A 63 -2.71 -19.12 -17.94
N GLN A 64 -3.34 -18.89 -16.80
CA GLN A 64 -4.78 -19.14 -16.63
C GLN A 64 -5.63 -18.30 -17.60
N PHE A 65 -5.28 -17.03 -17.81
CA PHE A 65 -5.96 -16.18 -18.80
C PHE A 65 -5.78 -16.71 -20.24
N LEU A 66 -4.56 -17.11 -20.60
CA LEU A 66 -4.27 -17.70 -21.91
C LEU A 66 -5.05 -19.01 -22.14
N LEU A 67 -5.28 -19.78 -21.08
CA LEU A 67 -6.12 -20.98 -21.09
C LEU A 67 -7.64 -20.69 -20.99
N GLY A 68 -8.06 -19.42 -21.06
CA GLY A 68 -9.48 -19.04 -21.11
C GLY A 68 -10.17 -18.89 -19.75
N ALA A 69 -9.43 -18.85 -18.63
CA ALA A 69 -10.02 -18.64 -17.31
C ALA A 69 -10.73 -17.28 -17.23
N ARG A 70 -11.97 -17.29 -16.69
CA ARG A 70 -12.77 -16.07 -16.47
C ARG A 70 -12.78 -15.70 -14.99
N TYR A 71 -12.70 -14.40 -14.71
CA TYR A 71 -12.74 -13.85 -13.35
C TYR A 71 -14.08 -13.14 -13.13
N PRO A 72 -15.00 -13.69 -12.31
CA PRO A 72 -16.37 -13.19 -12.19
C PRO A 72 -16.47 -11.78 -11.59
N GLY A 73 -15.46 -11.33 -10.83
CA GLY A 73 -15.39 -9.96 -10.32
C GLY A 73 -14.86 -8.94 -11.33
N ARG A 74 -14.43 -9.36 -12.53
CA ARG A 74 -13.83 -8.50 -13.56
C ARG A 74 -14.64 -7.22 -13.81
N ALA A 75 -15.95 -7.34 -14.00
CA ALA A 75 -16.82 -6.20 -14.30
C ALA A 75 -16.90 -5.16 -13.17
N ARG A 76 -16.62 -5.54 -11.92
CA ARG A 76 -16.59 -4.63 -10.76
C ARG A 76 -15.18 -4.09 -10.49
N VAL A 77 -14.15 -4.88 -10.74
CA VAL A 77 -12.75 -4.48 -10.54
C VAL A 77 -12.33 -3.42 -11.56
N TRP A 78 -12.63 -3.59 -12.85
CA TRP A 78 -12.17 -2.65 -13.89
C TRP A 78 -12.57 -1.20 -13.66
N PRO A 79 -13.85 -0.87 -13.36
CA PRO A 79 -14.23 0.53 -13.10
C PRO A 79 -13.55 1.14 -11.87
N LEU A 80 -13.15 0.31 -10.89
CA LEU A 80 -12.43 0.76 -9.71
C LEU A 80 -10.94 0.94 -10.00
N ALA A 81 -10.33 0.06 -10.81
CA ALA A 81 -8.91 0.09 -11.16
C ALA A 81 -8.58 1.08 -12.29
N ALA A 82 -9.52 1.35 -13.21
CA ALA A 82 -9.30 2.15 -14.40
C ALA A 82 -8.69 3.55 -14.14
N PRO A 83 -9.10 4.31 -13.10
CA PRO A 83 -8.47 5.58 -12.78
C PRO A 83 -6.96 5.45 -12.53
N LEU A 84 -6.55 4.48 -11.72
CA LEU A 84 -5.14 4.25 -11.41
C LEU A 84 -4.35 3.81 -12.65
N ILE A 85 -4.95 2.97 -13.50
CA ILE A 85 -4.33 2.54 -14.76
C ILE A 85 -4.16 3.73 -15.71
N GLY A 86 -5.15 4.62 -15.80
CA GLY A 86 -5.06 5.85 -16.57
C GLY A 86 -3.95 6.77 -16.08
N ILE A 87 -3.81 6.93 -14.76
CA ILE A 87 -2.74 7.72 -14.14
C ILE A 87 -1.36 7.07 -14.38
N ALA A 88 -1.27 5.74 -14.33
CA ALA A 88 -0.03 5.05 -14.67
C ALA A 88 0.35 5.24 -16.15
N GLY A 89 -0.64 5.18 -17.05
CA GLY A 89 -0.45 5.51 -18.47
C GLY A 89 0.01 6.96 -18.66
N TRP A 90 -0.57 7.89 -17.90
CA TRP A 90 -0.13 9.28 -17.87
C TRP A 90 1.31 9.43 -17.38
N ALA A 91 1.67 8.75 -16.29
CA ALA A 91 3.04 8.78 -15.74
C ALA A 91 4.08 8.25 -16.73
N ILE A 92 3.77 7.16 -17.44
CA ILE A 92 4.65 6.61 -18.49
C ILE A 92 4.74 7.57 -19.68
N LEU A 93 3.61 8.20 -20.06
CA LEU A 93 3.60 9.20 -21.12
C LEU A 93 4.49 10.40 -20.74
N THR A 94 4.37 10.94 -19.52
CA THR A 94 5.18 12.07 -19.06
C THR A 94 6.64 11.69 -18.84
N SER A 95 6.93 10.46 -18.40
CA SER A 95 8.30 9.89 -18.32
C SER A 95 9.06 10.05 -19.63
N TRP A 96 8.38 9.82 -20.75
CA TRP A 96 8.98 9.93 -22.07
C TRP A 96 8.91 11.36 -22.62
N LEU A 97 7.78 12.04 -22.46
CA LEU A 97 7.52 13.32 -23.11
C LEU A 97 8.17 14.50 -22.38
N SER A 98 7.99 14.61 -21.07
CA SER A 98 8.39 15.79 -20.29
C SER A 98 9.90 16.07 -20.32
N PRO A 99 10.81 15.08 -20.16
CA PRO A 99 12.24 15.34 -20.20
C PRO A 99 12.74 15.89 -21.54
N ARG A 100 11.99 15.66 -22.62
CA ARG A 100 12.31 16.13 -23.98
C ARG A 100 11.71 17.51 -24.25
N LEU A 101 10.49 17.76 -23.78
CA LEU A 101 9.81 19.05 -23.96
C LEU A 101 10.43 20.18 -23.14
N PHE A 102 10.93 19.84 -21.95
CA PHE A 102 11.45 20.79 -20.97
C PHE A 102 12.95 20.61 -20.72
N GLU A 103 13.66 19.99 -21.68
CA GLU A 103 15.09 19.73 -21.60
C GLU A 103 15.86 21.03 -21.33
N GLY A 104 16.73 21.01 -20.31
CA GLY A 104 17.53 22.15 -19.89
C GLY A 104 16.74 23.34 -19.28
N ARG A 105 15.42 23.29 -19.23
CA ARG A 105 14.56 24.38 -18.74
C ARG A 105 14.13 24.22 -17.28
N ALA A 106 14.03 22.99 -16.81
CA ALA A 106 13.78 22.67 -15.42
C ALA A 106 15.03 22.04 -14.79
N TYR A 107 15.21 22.21 -13.49
CA TYR A 107 16.26 21.56 -12.73
C TYR A 107 15.65 20.47 -11.86
N VAL A 108 16.33 19.32 -11.77
CA VAL A 108 15.83 18.14 -11.08
C VAL A 108 16.91 17.48 -10.26
N TRP A 109 16.48 16.81 -9.20
CA TRP A 109 17.31 15.92 -8.41
C TRP A 109 17.30 14.51 -9.02
N PRO A 110 18.40 14.04 -9.63
CA PRO A 110 18.38 12.79 -10.38
C PRO A 110 18.17 11.57 -9.47
N GLN A 111 17.44 10.57 -9.97
CA GLN A 111 17.10 9.37 -9.20
C GLN A 111 18.32 8.52 -8.82
N LYS A 112 19.34 8.52 -9.68
CA LYS A 112 20.68 8.00 -9.41
C LYS A 112 21.67 9.15 -9.50
N SER A 113 22.15 9.60 -8.35
CA SER A 113 23.22 10.60 -8.30
C SER A 113 24.52 9.87 -7.98
N THR A 114 25.55 10.08 -8.81
CA THR A 114 26.93 9.84 -8.39
C THR A 114 27.37 11.04 -7.56
N PRO A 115 28.09 10.84 -6.43
CA PRO A 115 28.65 11.96 -5.68
C PRO A 115 29.47 12.88 -6.62
N PRO A 116 29.33 14.22 -6.51
CA PRO A 116 28.49 14.94 -5.55
C PRO A 116 27.00 14.92 -5.93
N PHE A 117 26.12 14.83 -4.92
CA PHE A 117 24.67 14.91 -5.08
C PHE A 117 24.27 16.35 -5.44
N VAL A 118 24.24 16.64 -6.74
CA VAL A 118 23.92 17.98 -7.25
C VAL A 118 22.64 17.96 -8.07
N ILE A 119 21.92 19.08 -8.01
CA ILE A 119 20.81 19.35 -8.91
C ILE A 119 21.34 19.46 -10.35
N THR A 120 20.61 18.89 -11.30
CA THR A 120 21.04 18.84 -12.71
C THR A 120 19.94 19.34 -13.63
N PRO A 121 20.27 19.94 -14.80
CA PRO A 121 19.29 20.26 -15.81
C PRO A 121 18.52 19.01 -16.25
N LEU A 122 17.21 19.15 -16.45
CA LEU A 122 16.34 18.08 -16.89
C LEU A 122 16.79 17.57 -18.27
N ALA A 123 16.96 16.26 -18.39
CA ALA A 123 17.25 15.57 -19.63
C ALA A 123 16.66 14.15 -19.61
N PRO A 124 16.43 13.50 -20.76
CA PRO A 124 16.02 12.11 -20.82
C PRO A 124 17.10 11.18 -20.23
N THR A 125 16.74 10.31 -19.30
CA THR A 125 17.70 9.38 -18.66
C THR A 125 17.20 7.94 -18.67
N LEU A 126 18.11 6.98 -18.45
CA LEU A 126 17.74 5.58 -18.21
C LEU A 126 16.96 5.38 -16.90
N SER A 127 17.00 6.36 -15.98
CA SER A 127 16.20 6.32 -14.76
C SER A 127 14.70 6.37 -15.07
N ASN A 128 14.28 7.13 -16.08
CA ASN A 128 12.89 7.18 -16.55
C ASN A 128 12.39 5.78 -16.92
N LEU A 129 13.11 5.09 -17.80
CA LEU A 129 12.77 3.73 -18.24
C LEU A 129 12.72 2.74 -17.06
N ASN A 130 13.69 2.80 -16.15
CA ASN A 130 13.70 1.91 -14.98
C ASN A 130 12.48 2.14 -14.08
N GLN A 131 12.10 3.40 -13.85
CA GLN A 131 10.94 3.75 -13.02
C GLN A 131 9.62 3.38 -13.70
N ASP A 132 9.54 3.46 -15.04
CA ASP A 132 8.38 2.97 -15.80
C ASP A 132 8.22 1.46 -15.65
N LEU A 133 9.31 0.70 -15.73
CA LEU A 133 9.27 -0.76 -15.53
C LEU A 133 8.80 -1.14 -14.11
N TYR A 134 9.27 -0.43 -13.08
CA TYR A 134 8.78 -0.63 -11.71
C TYR A 134 7.30 -0.30 -11.56
N LEU A 135 6.85 0.81 -12.15
CA LEU A 135 5.45 1.20 -12.12
C LEU A 135 4.58 0.17 -12.84
N LEU A 136 4.98 -0.27 -14.03
CA LEU A 136 4.27 -1.31 -14.78
C LEU A 136 4.18 -2.62 -14.00
N LEU A 137 5.28 -3.08 -13.41
CA LEU A 137 5.27 -4.30 -12.59
C LEU A 137 4.29 -4.19 -11.43
N ASN A 138 4.28 -3.06 -10.73
CA ASN A 138 3.37 -2.80 -9.63
C ASN A 138 1.90 -2.74 -10.07
N ILE A 139 1.60 -2.11 -11.23
CA ILE A 139 0.25 -2.06 -11.79
C ILE A 139 -0.23 -3.43 -12.26
N VAL A 140 0.63 -4.21 -12.92
CA VAL A 140 0.32 -5.59 -13.32
C VAL A 140 0.03 -6.45 -12.09
N LEU A 141 0.91 -6.41 -11.08
CA LEU A 141 0.70 -7.12 -9.82
C LEU A 141 -0.64 -6.73 -9.17
N PHE A 142 -0.89 -5.42 -9.06
CA PHE A 142 -2.13 -4.88 -8.53
C PHE A 142 -3.38 -5.42 -9.25
N VAL A 143 -3.42 -5.34 -10.59
CA VAL A 143 -4.56 -5.83 -11.39
C VAL A 143 -4.74 -7.33 -11.23
N MET A 144 -3.65 -8.11 -11.31
CA MET A 144 -3.72 -9.56 -11.22
C MET A 144 -4.19 -10.03 -9.84
N VAL A 145 -3.69 -9.42 -8.76
CA VAL A 145 -4.17 -9.69 -7.39
C VAL A 145 -5.63 -9.29 -7.24
N ALA A 146 -6.03 -8.11 -7.75
CA ALA A 146 -7.39 -7.61 -7.61
C ALA A 146 -8.40 -8.53 -8.33
N LEU A 147 -8.06 -8.99 -9.54
CA LEU A 147 -8.90 -9.93 -10.29
C LEU A 147 -8.96 -11.30 -9.61
N TYR A 148 -7.81 -11.85 -9.23
CA TYR A 148 -7.74 -13.17 -8.58
C TYR A 148 -8.50 -13.20 -7.26
N ALA A 149 -8.35 -12.17 -6.43
CA ALA A 149 -8.98 -12.10 -5.11
C ALA A 149 -10.53 -12.05 -5.16
N THR A 150 -11.13 -11.77 -6.33
CA THR A 150 -12.59 -11.89 -6.54
C THR A 150 -13.09 -13.30 -6.82
N ARG A 151 -12.20 -14.27 -6.99
CA ARG A 151 -12.56 -15.66 -7.25
C ARG A 151 -13.20 -16.28 -6.00
N GLN A 152 -14.36 -16.90 -6.20
CA GLN A 152 -14.84 -17.94 -5.29
C GLN A 152 -14.16 -19.23 -5.77
N GLY A 153 -13.31 -19.81 -4.94
CA GLY A 153 -12.53 -21.00 -5.33
C GLY A 153 -13.43 -22.18 -5.70
N PRO A 154 -12.88 -23.25 -6.32
CA PRO A 154 -13.60 -24.51 -6.45
C PRO A 154 -14.11 -24.98 -5.08
N ALA A 155 -15.19 -25.74 -5.04
CA ALA A 155 -15.68 -26.38 -3.82
C ALA A 155 -14.51 -27.12 -3.14
N GLY A 156 -13.99 -26.57 -2.03
CA GLY A 156 -12.82 -27.09 -1.30
C GLY A 156 -11.68 -26.10 -1.02
N HIS A 157 -11.45 -25.07 -1.86
CA HIS A 157 -10.38 -24.08 -1.65
C HIS A 157 -10.79 -22.63 -1.96
N PRO A 158 -11.77 -22.06 -1.23
CA PRO A 158 -12.15 -20.66 -1.40
C PRO A 158 -11.01 -19.71 -1.01
N PHE A 159 -10.85 -18.60 -1.75
CA PHE A 159 -9.87 -17.58 -1.37
C PHE A 159 -10.28 -16.92 -0.05
N HIS A 160 -9.39 -16.96 0.95
CA HIS A 160 -9.65 -16.48 2.30
C HIS A 160 -9.01 -15.11 2.56
N PRO A 161 -9.71 -14.00 2.30
CA PRO A 161 -9.14 -12.65 2.41
C PRO A 161 -8.65 -12.30 3.82
N VAL A 162 -9.33 -12.81 4.85
CA VAL A 162 -8.92 -12.64 6.26
C VAL A 162 -7.60 -13.38 6.55
N GLY A 163 -7.31 -14.45 5.82
CA GLY A 163 -6.02 -15.16 5.91
C GLY A 163 -4.85 -14.24 5.58
N ILE A 164 -4.98 -13.39 4.56
CA ILE A 164 -3.95 -12.43 4.17
C ILE A 164 -3.73 -11.36 5.25
N LEU A 165 -4.81 -10.85 5.88
CA LEU A 165 -4.69 -9.94 7.02
C LEU A 165 -3.98 -10.59 8.21
N ARG A 166 -4.26 -11.86 8.50
CA ARG A 166 -3.53 -12.60 9.54
C ARG A 166 -2.05 -12.75 9.21
N THR A 167 -1.72 -12.98 7.94
CA THR A 167 -0.34 -13.00 7.47
C THR A 167 0.36 -11.66 7.64
N TYR A 168 -0.33 -10.55 7.40
CA TYR A 168 0.20 -9.22 7.68
C TYR A 168 0.46 -8.97 9.17
N PHE A 169 -0.43 -9.44 10.04
CA PHE A 169 -0.17 -9.37 11.47
C PHE A 169 1.03 -10.22 11.87
N ALA A 170 1.19 -11.41 11.28
CA ALA A 170 2.38 -12.22 11.49
C ALA A 170 3.65 -11.52 11.00
N SER A 171 3.63 -10.83 9.85
CA SER A 171 4.81 -10.10 9.36
C SER A 171 5.19 -8.92 10.25
N ILE A 172 4.22 -8.24 10.88
CA ILE A 172 4.49 -7.23 11.93
C ILE A 172 5.20 -7.85 13.14
N LEU A 173 4.75 -9.02 13.61
CA LEU A 173 5.39 -9.71 14.73
C LEU A 173 6.81 -10.15 14.37
N ILE A 174 7.02 -10.67 13.16
CA ILE A 174 8.35 -11.07 12.67
C ILE A 174 9.28 -9.87 12.56
N ALA A 175 8.83 -8.76 11.97
CA ALA A 175 9.61 -7.53 11.85
C ALA A 175 10.01 -6.98 13.22
N PHE A 176 9.08 -6.98 14.18
CA PHE A 176 9.38 -6.62 15.57
C PHE A 176 10.42 -7.54 16.19
N GLY A 177 10.30 -8.86 16.00
CA GLY A 177 11.28 -9.83 16.50
C GLY A 177 12.70 -9.55 15.99
N PHE A 178 12.85 -9.21 14.71
CA PHE A 178 14.14 -8.77 14.17
C PHE A 178 14.61 -7.44 14.76
N GLY A 179 13.70 -6.50 15.01
CA GLY A 179 14.04 -5.24 15.69
C GLY A 179 14.57 -5.47 17.11
N VAL A 180 13.93 -6.35 17.88
CA VAL A 180 14.39 -6.72 19.23
C VAL A 180 15.74 -7.43 19.17
N TRP A 181 15.94 -8.32 18.20
CA TRP A 181 17.23 -8.98 18.00
C TRP A 181 18.33 -7.98 17.65
N GLN A 182 18.08 -7.04 16.75
CA GLN A 182 19.04 -5.99 16.43
C GLN A 182 19.36 -5.12 17.65
N PHE A 183 18.34 -4.74 18.43
CA PHE A 183 18.55 -3.98 19.66
C PHE A 183 19.43 -4.76 20.65
N ALA A 184 19.18 -6.06 20.84
CA ALA A 184 20.02 -6.93 21.65
C ALA A 184 21.45 -7.05 21.09
N SER A 185 21.63 -6.95 19.77
CA SER A 185 22.96 -6.89 19.16
C SER A 185 23.73 -5.61 19.55
N HIS A 186 23.05 -4.47 19.56
CA HIS A 186 23.68 -3.20 19.97
C HIS A 186 23.99 -3.13 21.46
N VAL A 187 23.08 -3.62 22.32
CA VAL A 187 23.20 -3.47 23.78
C VAL A 187 23.93 -4.63 24.45
N ALA A 188 23.70 -5.86 23.97
CA ALA A 188 24.22 -7.09 24.58
C ALA A 188 25.19 -7.84 23.67
N HIS A 189 25.60 -7.25 22.53
CA HIS A 189 26.55 -7.83 21.58
C HIS A 189 26.19 -9.23 21.07
N VAL A 190 24.88 -9.56 21.05
CA VAL A 190 24.37 -10.79 20.45
C VAL A 190 24.59 -10.76 18.93
N PRO A 191 25.05 -11.85 18.27
CA PRO A 191 25.27 -11.86 16.84
C PRO A 191 23.96 -11.60 16.08
N PHE A 192 23.98 -10.67 15.13
CA PHE A 192 22.85 -10.33 14.26
C PHE A 192 23.20 -10.69 12.80
N PRO A 193 22.30 -11.35 12.04
CA PRO A 193 22.61 -11.86 10.70
C PRO A 193 22.52 -10.75 9.63
N SER A 194 23.31 -9.68 9.80
CA SER A 194 23.37 -8.54 8.87
C SER A 194 23.67 -8.98 7.45
N ASP A 195 24.57 -9.93 7.23
CA ASP A 195 24.98 -10.36 5.89
C ASP A 195 23.85 -11.00 5.09
N ILE A 196 22.90 -11.63 5.79
CA ILE A 196 21.71 -12.22 5.17
C ILE A 196 20.66 -11.13 4.93
N LEU A 197 20.37 -10.34 5.97
CA LEU A 197 19.28 -9.36 5.97
C LEU A 197 19.58 -8.10 5.13
N TYR A 198 20.86 -7.76 4.96
CA TYR A 198 21.35 -6.59 4.25
C TYR A 198 22.10 -6.98 2.97
N SER A 199 21.57 -8.00 2.30
CA SER A 199 22.16 -8.62 1.11
C SER A 199 21.94 -7.85 -0.19
N ASN A 200 21.23 -6.71 -0.18
CA ASN A 200 20.98 -5.92 -1.38
C ASN A 200 22.05 -4.83 -1.59
N PRO A 201 22.91 -4.95 -2.61
CA PRO A 201 23.97 -3.98 -2.86
C PRO A 201 23.46 -2.62 -3.38
N GLY A 202 22.19 -2.54 -3.77
CA GLY A 202 21.56 -1.33 -4.26
C GLY A 202 21.05 -0.40 -3.15
N TRP A 203 21.13 -0.83 -1.88
CA TRP A 203 20.67 -0.06 -0.74
C TRP A 203 21.83 0.36 0.16
N SER A 204 21.87 1.64 0.51
CA SER A 204 22.65 2.10 1.66
C SER A 204 21.91 1.75 2.94
N ILE A 205 22.57 1.05 3.84
CA ILE A 205 21.98 0.56 5.08
C ILE A 205 22.43 1.44 6.24
N LEU A 206 21.48 2.03 6.94
CA LEU A 206 21.73 3.02 7.99
C LEU A 206 21.67 2.36 9.39
N THR A 207 22.58 1.41 9.65
CA THR A 207 22.62 0.61 10.90
C THR A 207 23.35 1.27 12.07
N GLU A 208 24.24 2.23 11.81
CA GLU A 208 25.09 2.83 12.85
C GLU A 208 24.55 4.14 13.41
N GLN A 209 23.33 4.54 13.01
CA GLN A 209 22.77 5.81 13.47
C GLN A 209 22.30 5.71 14.92
N THR A 210 22.61 6.72 15.73
CA THR A 210 22.14 6.85 17.12
C THR A 210 21.38 8.16 17.33
N ILE A 211 20.55 8.22 18.37
CA ILE A 211 20.01 9.48 18.93
C ILE A 211 20.52 9.57 20.36
N GLY A 212 21.53 10.41 20.58
CA GLY A 212 22.30 10.39 21.82
C GLY A 212 22.96 9.02 22.00
N SER A 213 22.66 8.36 23.13
CA SER A 213 23.15 7.02 23.45
C SER A 213 22.27 5.87 22.91
N LEU A 214 21.11 6.17 22.33
CA LEU A 214 20.15 5.15 21.90
C LEU A 214 20.40 4.73 20.44
N PRO A 215 20.55 3.42 20.15
CA PRO A 215 20.67 2.93 18.78
C PRO A 215 19.36 3.14 18.02
N ARG A 216 19.46 3.50 16.73
CA ARG A 216 18.31 3.56 15.83
C ARG A 216 18.16 2.23 15.10
N ILE A 217 17.06 1.55 15.39
CA ILE A 217 16.82 0.19 14.91
C ILE A 217 16.09 0.23 13.57
N ASN A 218 16.68 -0.40 12.55
CA ASN A 218 16.09 -0.57 11.21
C ASN A 218 15.56 -2.00 10.96
N ALA A 219 15.81 -2.95 11.85
CA ALA A 219 15.41 -4.35 11.72
C ALA A 219 15.79 -4.94 10.35
N THR A 220 14.81 -5.32 9.53
CA THR A 220 14.98 -5.88 8.18
C THR A 220 14.91 -4.83 7.05
N PHE A 221 14.78 -3.56 7.40
CA PHE A 221 14.61 -2.44 6.49
C PHE A 221 15.94 -1.70 6.27
N SER A 222 16.01 -0.87 5.22
CA SER A 222 17.23 -0.11 4.91
C SER A 222 17.53 1.00 5.93
N GLU A 223 16.49 1.53 6.58
CA GLU A 223 16.59 2.63 7.52
C GLU A 223 15.52 2.57 8.64
N PRO A 224 15.76 3.23 9.79
CA PRO A 224 14.82 3.22 10.91
C PRO A 224 13.44 3.83 10.58
N SER A 225 13.36 4.80 9.65
CA SER A 225 12.08 5.37 9.20
C SER A 225 11.21 4.39 8.41
N ALA A 226 11.81 3.50 7.63
CA ALA A 226 11.08 2.46 6.92
C ALA A 226 10.49 1.44 7.92
N PHE A 227 11.29 0.97 8.87
CA PHE A 227 10.81 0.10 9.95
C PHE A 227 9.69 0.76 10.77
N GLY A 228 9.90 2.00 11.24
CA GLY A 228 8.91 2.76 11.99
C GLY A 228 7.60 2.98 11.23
N SER A 229 7.68 3.25 9.91
CA SER A 229 6.49 3.43 9.07
C SER A 229 5.70 2.13 8.88
N TYR A 230 6.41 1.00 8.71
CA TYR A 230 5.78 -0.32 8.61
C TYR A 230 5.06 -0.69 9.92
N MET A 231 5.70 -0.46 11.06
CA MET A 231 5.10 -0.69 12.37
C MET A 231 3.92 0.25 12.64
N ALA A 232 3.99 1.52 12.21
CA ALA A 232 2.86 2.46 12.29
C ALA A 232 1.64 1.96 11.49
N ALA A 233 1.85 1.37 10.31
CA ALA A 233 0.78 0.76 9.53
C ALA A 233 0.13 -0.44 10.24
N GLY A 234 0.92 -1.25 10.95
CA GLY A 234 0.41 -2.30 11.83
C GLY A 234 -0.47 -1.76 12.97
N ALA A 235 -0.03 -0.67 13.60
CA ALA A 235 -0.76 -0.02 14.69
C ALA A 235 -2.09 0.59 14.20
N PHE A 236 -2.06 1.32 13.09
CA PHE A 236 -3.25 1.89 12.46
C PHE A 236 -4.25 0.77 12.10
N CYS A 237 -3.80 -0.25 11.35
CA CYS A 237 -4.66 -1.36 10.95
C CYS A 237 -5.33 -2.05 12.14
N SER A 238 -4.54 -2.36 13.17
CA SER A 238 -5.03 -3.05 14.36
C SER A 238 -6.00 -2.18 15.16
N GLY A 239 -5.67 -0.90 15.35
CA GLY A 239 -6.54 0.07 16.02
C GLY A 239 -7.88 0.25 15.29
N TRP A 240 -7.83 0.42 13.97
CA TRP A 240 -9.03 0.56 13.14
C TRP A 240 -9.93 -0.68 13.20
N LEU A 241 -9.35 -1.88 13.17
CA LEU A 241 -10.11 -3.13 13.25
C LEU A 241 -10.73 -3.36 14.64
N ILE A 242 -10.02 -3.02 15.72
CA ILE A 242 -10.58 -3.08 17.09
C ILE A 242 -11.80 -2.17 17.22
N LEU A 243 -11.73 -0.97 16.63
CA LEU A 243 -12.83 0.01 16.65
C LEU A 243 -14.01 -0.38 15.76
N ASN A 244 -13.78 -1.25 14.77
CA ASN A 244 -14.82 -1.86 13.95
C ASN A 244 -15.33 -3.19 14.52
N ASP A 245 -15.04 -3.49 15.79
CA ASP A 245 -15.47 -4.68 16.52
C ASP A 245 -14.95 -5.99 15.93
N PHE A 246 -13.68 -5.98 15.52
CA PHE A 246 -12.91 -7.19 15.24
C PHE A 246 -11.86 -7.45 16.33
N PRO A 247 -12.25 -7.65 17.61
CA PRO A 247 -11.30 -7.92 18.67
C PRO A 247 -10.81 -9.37 18.59
N GLY A 248 -9.71 -9.60 17.88
CA GLY A 248 -8.94 -10.83 18.00
C GLY A 248 -7.76 -10.64 18.94
N THR A 249 -7.36 -11.70 19.66
CA THR A 249 -6.12 -11.70 20.47
C THR A 249 -4.93 -11.29 19.62
N LEU A 250 -4.82 -11.84 18.40
CA LEU A 250 -3.78 -11.48 17.44
C LEU A 250 -3.79 -9.98 17.13
N VAL A 251 -4.95 -9.38 16.83
CA VAL A 251 -5.06 -7.94 16.51
C VAL A 251 -4.60 -7.07 17.68
N ARG A 252 -4.95 -7.45 18.92
CA ARG A 252 -4.54 -6.72 20.13
C ARG A 252 -3.04 -6.84 20.39
N ILE A 253 -2.48 -8.04 20.23
CA ILE A 253 -1.03 -8.27 20.35
C ILE A 253 -0.31 -7.46 19.27
N THR A 254 -0.78 -7.51 18.02
CA THR A 254 -0.21 -6.73 16.93
C THR A 254 -0.27 -5.24 17.22
N LEU A 255 -1.36 -4.70 17.78
CA LEU A 255 -1.40 -3.28 18.16
C LEU A 255 -0.29 -2.94 19.16
N ALA A 256 -0.16 -3.72 20.23
CA ALA A 256 0.85 -3.48 21.26
C ALA A 256 2.28 -3.58 20.70
N VAL A 257 2.55 -4.64 19.94
CA VAL A 257 3.85 -4.90 19.30
C VAL A 257 4.17 -3.85 18.24
N ALA A 258 3.18 -3.43 17.45
CA ALA A 258 3.32 -2.38 16.45
C ALA A 258 3.75 -1.06 17.10
N ILE A 259 3.07 -0.65 18.17
CA ILE A 259 3.44 0.58 18.89
C ILE A 259 4.84 0.43 19.52
N ALA A 260 5.14 -0.70 20.16
CA ALA A 260 6.47 -0.96 20.72
C ALA A 260 7.57 -0.90 19.64
N GLY A 261 7.33 -1.44 18.44
CA GLY A 261 8.27 -1.37 17.33
C GLY A 261 8.46 0.02 16.76
N VAL A 262 7.42 0.86 16.74
CA VAL A 262 7.57 2.28 16.38
C VAL A 262 8.50 2.99 17.35
N LEU A 263 8.34 2.76 18.65
CA LEU A 263 9.23 3.33 19.67
C LEU A 263 10.66 2.77 19.53
N LEU A 264 10.79 1.47 19.31
CA LEU A 264 12.09 0.80 19.11
C LEU A 264 12.85 1.35 17.90
N SER A 265 12.13 1.77 16.84
CA SER A 265 12.75 2.38 15.66
C SER A 265 13.41 3.73 15.93
N THR A 266 13.05 4.40 17.04
CA THR A 266 13.47 5.77 17.39
C THR A 266 13.38 6.74 16.20
N SER A 267 12.39 6.54 15.34
CA SER A 267 12.20 7.31 14.12
C SER A 267 11.07 8.34 14.28
N ALA A 268 11.41 9.62 14.09
CA ALA A 268 10.43 10.71 14.05
C ALA A 268 9.29 10.42 13.05
N THR A 269 9.60 9.90 11.87
CA THR A 269 8.60 9.55 10.85
C THR A 269 7.60 8.51 11.38
N GLY A 270 8.08 7.46 12.06
CA GLY A 270 7.22 6.43 12.65
C GLY A 270 6.34 6.98 13.76
N ILE A 271 6.92 7.75 14.68
CA ILE A 271 6.21 8.34 15.82
C ILE A 271 5.12 9.31 15.34
N VAL A 272 5.46 10.22 14.43
CA VAL A 272 4.51 11.18 13.86
C VAL A 272 3.43 10.45 13.05
N SER A 273 3.78 9.40 12.30
CA SER A 273 2.80 8.60 11.54
C SER A 273 1.77 7.94 12.45
N VAL A 274 2.16 7.42 13.63
CA VAL A 274 1.21 6.88 14.61
C VAL A 274 0.31 7.97 15.18
N GLY A 275 0.87 9.13 15.52
CA GLY A 275 0.09 10.26 16.05
C GLY A 275 -0.96 10.76 15.06
N ILE A 276 -0.56 11.02 13.81
CA ILE A 276 -1.47 11.40 12.72
C ILE A 276 -2.45 10.27 12.43
N GLY A 277 -1.99 9.02 12.38
CA GLY A 277 -2.83 7.85 12.17
C GLY A 277 -3.93 7.71 13.22
N ALA A 278 -3.61 7.92 14.50
CA ALA A 278 -4.58 7.92 15.60
C ALA A 278 -5.64 9.01 15.43
N LEU A 279 -5.24 10.23 15.03
CA LEU A 279 -6.17 11.31 14.72
C LEU A 279 -7.09 10.95 13.54
N ILE A 280 -6.54 10.39 12.46
CA ILE A 280 -7.33 9.95 11.30
C ILE A 280 -8.30 8.84 11.69
N VAL A 281 -7.88 7.86 12.50
CA VAL A 281 -8.76 6.82 13.04
C VAL A 281 -9.95 7.42 13.78
N VAL A 282 -9.71 8.45 14.61
CA VAL A 282 -10.77 9.17 15.32
C VAL A 282 -11.69 9.90 14.35
N ILE A 283 -11.14 10.65 13.39
CA ILE A 283 -11.92 11.39 12.38
C ILE A 283 -12.76 10.43 11.52
N MET A 284 -12.17 9.34 11.02
CA MET A 284 -12.87 8.30 10.27
C MET A 284 -13.97 7.66 11.12
N GLY A 285 -13.70 7.40 12.40
CA GLY A 285 -14.69 6.91 13.35
C GLY A 285 -15.87 7.85 13.55
N LEU A 286 -15.59 9.15 13.73
CA LEU A 286 -16.61 10.19 13.90
C LEU A 286 -17.40 10.46 12.61
N THR A 287 -16.76 10.46 11.45
CA THR A 287 -17.42 10.79 10.17
C THR A 287 -18.19 9.61 9.58
N ILE A 288 -17.67 8.39 9.70
CA ILE A 288 -18.29 7.19 9.11
C ILE A 288 -19.24 6.54 10.13
N HIS A 289 -18.98 6.66 11.43
CA HIS A 289 -19.67 5.92 12.48
C HIS A 289 -20.03 6.74 13.74
N ALA A 290 -20.29 8.05 13.59
CA ALA A 290 -20.56 9.03 14.66
C ALA A 290 -21.33 8.48 15.87
N LYS A 291 -22.53 7.93 15.62
CA LYS A 291 -23.48 7.47 16.65
C LYS A 291 -22.93 6.38 17.57
N ARG A 292 -21.96 5.60 17.09
CA ARG A 292 -21.34 4.49 17.82
C ARG A 292 -19.97 4.88 18.39
N PHE A 293 -19.25 5.73 17.68
CA PHE A 293 -17.87 6.04 18.00
C PHE A 293 -17.75 6.99 19.20
N LEU A 294 -18.70 7.93 19.33
CA LEU A 294 -18.74 8.90 20.43
C LEU A 294 -18.82 8.23 21.83
N PRO A 295 -19.67 7.24 22.09
CA PRO A 295 -19.68 6.54 23.39
C PRO A 295 -18.47 5.62 23.60
N ILE A 296 -17.85 5.06 22.55
CA ILE A 296 -16.62 4.26 22.68
C ILE A 296 -15.44 5.15 23.06
N ILE A 297 -15.27 6.29 22.39
CA ILE A 297 -14.28 7.31 22.78
C ILE A 297 -14.55 7.71 24.22
N ARG A 298 -15.79 8.06 24.59
CA ARG A 298 -16.11 8.50 25.95
C ARG A 298 -15.82 7.42 27.01
N ARG A 299 -16.12 6.14 26.74
CA ARG A 299 -15.88 5.03 27.68
C ARG A 299 -14.41 4.61 27.75
N ARG A 300 -13.67 4.75 26.65
CA ARG A 300 -12.28 4.30 26.53
C ARG A 300 -11.27 5.42 26.52
N ALA A 301 -11.69 6.68 26.64
CA ALA A 301 -10.80 7.84 26.72
C ALA A 301 -9.76 7.66 27.83
N ILE A 302 -10.19 7.14 28.99
CA ILE A 302 -9.30 6.81 30.09
C ILE A 302 -8.36 5.66 29.73
N GLN A 303 -8.82 4.63 28.99
CA GLN A 303 -7.95 3.53 28.55
C GLN A 303 -6.92 3.97 27.51
N PHE A 304 -7.30 4.87 26.59
CA PHE A 304 -6.38 5.49 25.65
C PHE A 304 -5.38 6.39 26.37
N LEU A 305 -5.84 7.20 27.33
CA LEU A 305 -5.00 8.03 28.19
C LEU A 305 -3.99 7.16 28.98
N LEU A 306 -4.47 6.08 29.60
CA LEU A 306 -3.63 5.14 30.35
C LEU A 306 -2.65 4.38 29.43
N LEU A 307 -3.04 4.03 28.20
CA LEU A 307 -2.13 3.42 27.23
C LEU A 307 -1.06 4.42 26.79
N SER A 308 -1.43 5.69 26.53
CA SER A 308 -0.46 6.75 26.22
C SER A 308 0.46 7.06 27.39
N VAL A 309 -0.04 7.03 28.63
CA VAL A 309 0.76 7.17 29.85
C VAL A 309 1.67 5.95 30.04
N LEU A 310 1.18 4.73 29.82
CA LEU A 310 1.99 3.52 29.89
C LEU A 310 3.09 3.52 28.82
N LEU A 311 2.78 3.99 27.61
CA LEU A 311 3.77 4.18 26.55
C LEU A 311 4.80 5.25 26.92
N ALA A 312 4.36 6.38 27.49
CA ALA A 312 5.26 7.39 28.01
C ALA A 312 6.16 6.81 29.11
N VAL A 313 5.61 6.08 30.07
CA VAL A 313 6.34 5.43 31.16
C VAL A 313 7.29 4.34 30.67
N LEU A 314 6.89 3.52 29.69
CA LEU A 314 7.74 2.46 29.14
C LEU A 314 8.93 3.07 28.39
N VAL A 315 8.72 4.18 27.68
CA VAL A 315 9.80 4.99 27.12
C VAL A 315 10.70 5.54 28.25
N THR A 316 10.13 5.96 29.39
CA THR A 316 10.88 6.47 30.55
C THR A 316 11.69 5.42 31.30
N VAL A 317 11.20 4.18 31.36
CA VAL A 317 11.85 3.10 32.11
C VAL A 317 12.95 2.42 31.27
N MET A 318 12.80 2.36 29.95
CA MET A 318 13.81 1.75 29.05
C MET A 318 15.04 2.64 28.83
N VAL A 319 15.04 3.86 29.36
CA VAL A 319 16.12 4.85 29.19
C VAL A 319 16.35 5.53 30.54
N PRO A 320 17.34 5.09 31.35
CA PRO A 320 17.61 5.69 32.67
C PRO A 320 17.87 7.20 32.62
N ASP A 321 18.34 7.70 31.48
CA ASP A 321 18.55 9.11 31.17
C ASP A 321 17.41 9.74 30.33
N LEU A 322 16.15 9.28 30.49
CA LEU A 322 15.06 9.76 29.63
C LEU A 322 14.80 11.26 29.79
N LEU A 323 14.94 11.89 30.95
CA LEU A 323 14.66 13.34 31.05
C LEU A 323 15.65 14.19 30.22
N THR A 324 16.92 13.79 30.17
CA THR A 324 17.96 14.35 29.30
C THR A 324 17.78 13.91 27.84
N SER A 325 17.34 12.67 27.61
CA SER A 325 17.11 12.12 26.28
C SER A 325 15.77 12.52 25.67
N LEU A 326 14.78 12.98 26.44
CA LEU A 326 13.53 13.57 25.96
C LEU A 326 13.78 14.99 25.52
N ASN A 327 14.58 15.76 26.27
CA ASN A 327 15.12 16.99 25.70
C ASN A 327 15.94 16.67 24.46
N THR A 328 16.75 15.62 24.43
CA THR A 328 17.50 15.24 23.21
C THR A 328 16.62 14.68 22.08
N ILE A 329 15.51 13.99 22.35
CA ILE A 329 14.58 13.45 21.34
C ILE A 329 13.66 14.56 20.86
N PHE A 330 13.11 15.36 21.78
CA PHE A 330 12.34 16.56 21.48
C PHE A 330 13.22 17.55 20.73
N ASP A 331 14.45 17.84 21.17
CA ASP A 331 15.46 18.57 20.41
C ASP A 331 15.80 17.84 19.12
N SER A 332 15.96 16.53 19.05
CA SER A 332 16.25 15.84 17.78
C SER A 332 15.08 15.89 16.80
N VAL A 333 13.86 16.16 17.25
CA VAL A 333 12.64 16.34 16.43
C VAL A 333 12.44 17.83 16.11
N THR A 334 12.77 18.72 17.06
CA THR A 334 12.58 20.18 16.99
C THR A 334 13.80 20.85 16.35
N ASN A 335 15.03 20.61 16.83
CA ASN A 335 16.31 20.91 16.16
C ASN A 335 16.55 20.05 14.92
N LYS A 336 15.78 18.99 14.64
CA LYS A 336 15.81 18.39 13.29
C LYS A 336 15.49 19.42 12.25
N GLN A 337 14.59 20.36 12.52
CA GLN A 337 14.25 21.46 11.61
C GLN A 337 15.45 22.35 11.25
N GLY A 338 16.52 22.34 12.06
CA GLY A 338 17.78 23.03 11.77
C GLY A 338 18.92 22.10 11.33
N SER A 339 18.70 20.78 11.27
CA SER A 339 19.72 19.82 10.84
C SER A 339 20.02 19.92 9.34
N GLU A 340 21.27 19.68 8.95
CA GLU A 340 21.71 19.67 7.55
C GLU A 340 20.86 18.72 6.70
N SER A 341 20.56 17.51 7.20
CA SER A 341 19.68 16.56 6.51
C SER A 341 18.23 17.04 6.33
N TYR A 342 17.68 17.85 7.25
CA TYR A 342 16.34 18.42 7.08
C TYR A 342 16.34 19.57 6.07
N ASN A 343 17.38 20.41 6.09
CA ASN A 343 17.54 21.48 5.12
C ASN A 343 17.72 20.93 3.71
N GLU A 344 18.50 19.86 3.55
CA GLU A 344 18.62 19.11 2.30
C GLU A 344 17.27 18.53 1.86
N ARG A 345 16.51 17.89 2.77
CA ARG A 345 15.19 17.33 2.42
C ARG A 345 14.18 18.41 2.01
N SER A 346 14.16 19.52 2.75
CA SER A 346 13.26 20.64 2.51
C SER A 346 13.61 21.38 1.21
N SER A 347 14.89 21.60 0.93
CA SER A 347 15.35 22.17 -0.35
C SER A 347 15.01 21.24 -1.52
N THR A 348 15.28 19.95 -1.40
CA THR A 348 14.90 18.95 -2.43
C THR A 348 13.39 18.97 -2.72
N ASP A 349 12.55 19.09 -1.68
CA ASP A 349 11.10 19.19 -1.83
C ASP A 349 10.66 20.51 -2.47
N LEU A 350 11.27 21.63 -2.09
CA LEU A 350 11.00 22.95 -2.69
C LEU A 350 11.41 22.99 -4.17
N ASP A 351 12.60 22.48 -4.50
CA ASP A 351 13.08 22.37 -5.86
C ASP A 351 12.19 21.46 -6.70
N SER A 352 11.66 20.38 -6.11
CA SER A 352 10.69 19.50 -6.78
C SER A 352 9.40 20.24 -7.13
N LEU A 353 8.89 21.09 -6.22
CA LEU A 353 7.74 21.94 -6.49
C LEU A 353 8.04 22.98 -7.56
N GLN A 354 9.24 23.59 -7.51
CA GLN A 354 9.69 24.54 -8.53
C GLN A 354 9.78 23.87 -9.91
N ALA A 355 10.32 22.65 -9.99
CA ALA A 355 10.40 21.89 -11.22
C ALA A 355 9.00 21.58 -11.83
N ALA A 356 8.00 21.37 -10.96
CA ALA A 356 6.62 21.25 -11.41
C ALA A 356 6.09 22.56 -12.01
N LEU A 357 6.46 23.72 -11.44
CA LEU A 357 6.09 25.04 -11.96
C LEU A 357 6.83 25.38 -13.26
N ASP A 358 8.11 25.07 -13.36
CA ASP A 358 8.96 25.28 -14.55
C ASP A 358 8.45 24.48 -15.76
N THR A 359 7.66 23.42 -15.51
CA THR A 359 6.98 22.60 -16.52
C THR A 359 5.50 22.96 -16.67
N PHE A 360 5.09 24.15 -16.25
CA PHE A 360 3.71 24.65 -16.29
C PHE A 360 2.69 23.73 -15.60
N GLY A 361 3.12 22.97 -14.59
CA GLY A 361 2.30 21.99 -13.89
C GLY A 361 2.12 20.66 -14.63
N PHE A 362 2.80 20.43 -15.76
CA PHE A 362 2.79 19.15 -16.47
C PHE A 362 3.64 18.08 -15.78
N GLY A 363 4.64 18.53 -15.01
CA GLY A 363 5.64 17.69 -14.37
C GLY A 363 6.84 17.39 -15.29
N VAL A 364 7.99 17.14 -14.66
CA VAL A 364 9.27 16.81 -15.30
C VAL A 364 9.38 15.36 -15.78
N GLY A 365 8.34 14.56 -15.56
CA GLY A 365 8.27 13.16 -16.01
C GLY A 365 8.60 12.16 -14.91
N TRP A 366 7.96 10.99 -14.98
CA TRP A 366 8.14 9.93 -14.01
C TRP A 366 9.58 9.43 -14.00
N GLY A 367 10.19 9.41 -12.82
CA GLY A 367 11.59 8.98 -12.64
C GLY A 367 12.67 10.01 -12.99
N SER A 368 12.31 11.23 -13.38
CA SER A 368 13.26 12.32 -13.65
C SER A 368 13.74 13.03 -12.38
N ASN A 369 12.89 13.09 -11.36
CA ASN A 369 13.13 13.86 -10.14
C ASN A 369 12.90 13.02 -8.88
N ARG A 370 13.77 13.22 -7.89
CA ARG A 370 13.73 12.58 -6.58
C ARG A 370 13.47 13.63 -5.50
N SER A 371 12.28 13.61 -4.92
CA SER A 371 11.95 14.45 -3.75
C SER A 371 12.34 13.76 -2.44
N SER A 372 12.00 14.38 -1.31
CA SER A 372 12.02 13.76 0.02
C SER A 372 10.62 13.33 0.48
N SER A 373 9.59 14.04 0.04
CA SER A 373 8.19 13.82 0.41
C SER A 373 7.30 13.48 -0.80
N LEU A 374 6.21 12.76 -0.53
CA LEU A 374 5.35 12.22 -1.60
C LEU A 374 4.68 13.30 -2.44
N VAL A 375 4.15 14.37 -1.82
CA VAL A 375 3.36 15.39 -2.52
C VAL A 375 4.23 16.20 -3.49
N PRO A 376 5.37 16.77 -3.07
CA PRO A 376 6.34 17.38 -4.00
C PRO A 376 6.79 16.41 -5.10
N GLY A 377 7.08 15.16 -4.74
CA GLY A 377 7.53 14.14 -5.68
C GLY A 377 6.52 13.82 -6.77
N LEU A 378 5.26 13.62 -6.40
CA LEU A 378 4.17 13.36 -7.35
C LEU A 378 3.87 14.58 -8.21
N LEU A 379 3.83 15.79 -7.64
CA LEU A 379 3.63 17.01 -8.43
C LEU A 379 4.76 17.22 -9.44
N ALA A 380 6.01 17.00 -9.04
CA ALA A 380 7.14 17.04 -9.95
C ALA A 380 7.04 15.94 -11.03
N ALA A 381 6.75 14.69 -10.66
CA ALA A 381 6.83 13.57 -11.59
C ALA A 381 5.65 13.49 -12.59
N ILE A 382 4.42 13.66 -12.10
CA ILE A 382 3.19 13.46 -12.90
C ILE A 382 2.34 14.71 -13.05
N GLY A 383 2.79 15.84 -12.49
CA GLY A 383 2.12 17.12 -12.63
C GLY A 383 0.77 17.21 -11.92
N VAL A 384 0.12 18.35 -12.10
CA VAL A 384 -1.25 18.62 -11.64
C VAL A 384 -2.25 17.63 -12.25
N PRO A 385 -2.20 17.26 -13.55
CA PRO A 385 -3.16 16.31 -14.12
C PRO A 385 -3.11 14.93 -13.44
N GLY A 386 -1.89 14.41 -13.21
CA GLY A 386 -1.71 13.14 -12.52
C GLY A 386 -2.17 13.20 -11.06
N MET A 387 -1.83 14.28 -10.35
CA MET A 387 -2.25 14.50 -8.96
C MET A 387 -3.78 14.58 -8.82
N LEU A 388 -4.46 15.32 -9.69
CA LEU A 388 -5.93 15.40 -9.71
C LEU A 388 -6.55 14.03 -9.99
N GLY A 389 -5.96 13.25 -10.89
CA GLY A 389 -6.34 11.86 -11.13
C GLY A 389 -6.25 11.00 -9.86
N LEU A 390 -5.14 11.10 -9.11
CA LEU A 390 -4.94 10.35 -7.86
C LEU A 390 -5.94 10.75 -6.78
N ILE A 391 -6.19 12.05 -6.62
CA ILE A 391 -7.20 12.57 -5.69
C ILE A 391 -8.59 12.04 -6.06
N TRP A 392 -8.94 12.07 -7.35
CA TRP A 392 -10.22 11.53 -7.82
C TRP A 392 -10.33 10.01 -7.61
N PHE A 393 -9.27 9.26 -7.86
CA PHE A 393 -9.20 7.82 -7.58
C PHE A 393 -9.40 7.54 -6.09
N GLY A 394 -8.69 8.25 -5.21
CA GLY A 394 -8.82 8.13 -3.77
C GLY A 394 -10.24 8.47 -3.28
N TRP A 395 -10.81 9.58 -3.77
CA TRP A 395 -12.18 9.97 -3.48
C TRP A 395 -13.20 8.90 -3.90
N ARG A 396 -13.03 8.32 -5.10
CA ARG A 396 -13.87 7.23 -5.59
C ARG A 396 -13.78 6.01 -4.67
N LEU A 397 -12.59 5.60 -4.25
CA LEU A 397 -12.43 4.49 -3.30
C LEU A 397 -13.10 4.78 -1.96
N VAL A 398 -12.87 5.97 -1.38
CA VAL A 398 -13.49 6.37 -0.12
C VAL A 398 -15.02 6.37 -0.22
N SER A 399 -15.58 6.87 -1.33
CA SER A 399 -17.03 6.86 -1.57
C SER A 399 -17.60 5.44 -1.58
N ARG A 400 -16.88 4.48 -2.17
CA ARG A 400 -17.27 3.08 -2.24
C ARG A 400 -17.17 2.41 -0.88
N VAL A 401 -16.08 2.61 -0.14
CA VAL A 401 -15.94 2.11 1.24
C VAL A 401 -17.07 2.64 2.13
N ARG A 402 -17.40 3.93 2.03
CA ARG A 402 -18.52 4.53 2.80
C ARG A 402 -19.86 3.89 2.45
N SER A 403 -20.10 3.56 1.19
CA SER A 403 -21.35 2.90 0.77
C SER A 403 -21.56 1.52 1.40
N LEU A 404 -20.46 0.84 1.75
CA LEU A 404 -20.46 -0.46 2.41
C LEU A 404 -20.71 -0.38 3.92
N GLY A 405 -20.74 0.83 4.51
CA GLY A 405 -20.86 1.03 5.96
C GLY A 405 -22.16 0.49 6.59
N LYS A 406 -23.17 0.16 5.77
CA LYS A 406 -24.44 -0.46 6.21
C LYS A 406 -24.40 -1.99 6.26
N MET A 407 -23.34 -2.63 5.74
CA MET A 407 -23.24 -4.08 5.72
C MET A 407 -22.88 -4.65 7.09
N ASP A 408 -23.20 -5.94 7.28
CA ASP A 408 -22.75 -6.67 8.46
C ASP A 408 -21.21 -6.68 8.49
N ARG A 409 -20.67 -6.10 9.56
CA ARG A 409 -19.24 -6.02 9.82
C ARG A 409 -18.60 -7.41 9.90
N LYS A 410 -19.32 -8.42 10.41
CA LYS A 410 -18.76 -9.76 10.56
C LYS A 410 -18.40 -10.42 9.22
N LEU A 411 -18.86 -9.89 8.09
CA LEU A 411 -18.46 -10.34 6.76
C LEU A 411 -16.94 -10.19 6.57
N GLN A 412 -16.30 -11.29 6.16
CA GLN A 412 -14.85 -11.34 5.89
C GLN A 412 -14.39 -10.28 4.89
N ASP A 413 -15.24 -9.94 3.91
CA ASP A 413 -14.94 -8.92 2.91
C ASP A 413 -14.88 -7.51 3.53
N ILE A 414 -15.75 -7.20 4.50
CA ILE A 414 -15.76 -5.91 5.21
C ILE A 414 -14.55 -5.80 6.14
N GLN A 415 -14.12 -6.91 6.76
CA GLN A 415 -12.86 -6.96 7.51
C GLN A 415 -11.67 -6.63 6.63
N LEU A 416 -11.60 -7.24 5.44
CA LEU A 416 -10.54 -6.97 4.47
C LEU A 416 -10.54 -5.51 4.03
N VAL A 417 -11.70 -4.97 3.64
CA VAL A 417 -11.82 -3.56 3.24
C VAL A 417 -11.33 -2.63 4.34
N ASN A 418 -11.74 -2.85 5.59
CA ASN A 418 -11.32 -2.01 6.71
C ASN A 418 -9.81 -2.12 6.97
N GLY A 419 -9.26 -3.34 7.05
CA GLY A 419 -7.83 -3.55 7.29
C GLY A 419 -6.97 -2.96 6.17
N ALA A 420 -7.28 -3.30 4.91
CA ALA A 420 -6.55 -2.78 3.74
C ALA A 420 -6.63 -1.25 3.63
N SER A 421 -7.79 -0.64 3.90
CA SER A 421 -7.93 0.82 3.91
C SER A 421 -7.02 1.46 4.95
N ALA A 422 -6.98 0.93 6.18
CA ALA A 422 -6.14 1.45 7.25
C ALA A 422 -4.64 1.33 6.92
N ILE A 423 -4.23 0.21 6.33
CA ILE A 423 -2.85 0.00 5.87
C ILE A 423 -2.47 1.03 4.80
N ILE A 424 -3.29 1.19 3.75
CA ILE A 424 -3.05 2.14 2.65
C ILE A 424 -2.96 3.58 3.16
N VAL A 425 -3.90 3.99 4.04
CA VAL A 425 -3.88 5.33 4.63
C VAL A 425 -2.61 5.55 5.44
N SER A 426 -2.16 4.56 6.22
CA SER A 426 -0.91 4.69 6.97
C SER A 426 0.30 4.84 6.05
N TYR A 427 0.40 4.05 4.97
CA TYR A 427 1.47 4.20 3.98
C TYR A 427 1.47 5.59 3.34
N LEU A 428 0.29 6.13 2.99
CA LEU A 428 0.17 7.47 2.44
C LEU A 428 0.62 8.54 3.44
N VAL A 429 0.22 8.42 4.72
CA VAL A 429 0.66 9.35 5.77
C VAL A 429 2.18 9.31 5.92
N SER A 430 2.78 8.12 6.03
CA SER A 430 4.23 8.00 6.17
C SER A 430 4.99 8.50 4.94
N ALA A 431 4.48 8.23 3.73
CA ALA A 431 5.09 8.71 2.49
C ALA A 431 4.98 10.25 2.35
N CYS A 432 3.85 10.86 2.73
CA CYS A 432 3.72 12.31 2.77
C CYS A 432 4.73 12.98 3.71
N LEU A 433 5.22 12.28 4.73
CA LEU A 433 6.20 12.80 5.68
C LEU A 433 7.65 12.63 5.21
N SER A 434 7.99 11.51 4.55
CA SER A 434 9.40 11.17 4.30
C SER A 434 9.63 10.16 3.17
N GLY A 435 8.65 9.96 2.28
CA GLY A 435 8.75 9.02 1.17
C GLY A 435 8.53 9.71 -0.18
N PRO A 436 9.52 9.81 -1.09
CA PRO A 436 9.34 10.47 -2.38
C PRO A 436 8.27 9.81 -3.27
N THR A 437 8.17 8.49 -3.17
CA THR A 437 7.29 7.66 -3.99
C THR A 437 6.90 6.42 -3.21
N ILE A 438 5.75 5.83 -3.56
CA ILE A 438 5.33 4.53 -3.02
C ILE A 438 5.60 3.45 -4.08
N THR A 439 6.66 2.66 -3.86
CA THR A 439 7.08 1.59 -4.79
C THR A 439 6.95 0.19 -4.19
N SER A 440 6.60 0.09 -2.90
CA SER A 440 6.49 -1.18 -2.19
C SER A 440 5.37 -2.07 -2.77
N ALA A 441 5.72 -3.30 -3.16
CA ALA A 441 4.76 -4.30 -3.63
C ALA A 441 3.63 -4.56 -2.60
N THR A 442 3.94 -4.46 -1.31
CA THR A 442 2.98 -4.62 -0.22
C THR A 442 1.84 -3.61 -0.33
N PHE A 443 2.15 -2.35 -0.65
CA PHE A 443 1.13 -1.31 -0.86
C PHE A 443 0.18 -1.67 -2.00
N PHE A 444 0.71 -2.08 -3.15
CA PHE A 444 -0.08 -2.46 -4.33
C PHE A 444 -0.92 -3.73 -4.09
N VAL A 445 -0.40 -4.69 -3.33
CA VAL A 445 -1.16 -5.87 -2.89
C VAL A 445 -2.34 -5.46 -2.01
N PHE A 446 -2.16 -4.59 -1.01
CA PHE A 446 -3.27 -4.14 -0.18
C PHE A 446 -4.26 -3.26 -0.93
N LEU A 447 -3.81 -2.45 -1.88
CA LEU A 447 -4.69 -1.68 -2.77
C LEU A 447 -5.56 -2.61 -3.64
N ALA A 448 -4.97 -3.70 -4.15
CA ALA A 448 -5.68 -4.73 -4.89
C ALA A 448 -6.70 -5.48 -4.01
N LEU A 449 -6.32 -5.79 -2.76
CA LEU A 449 -7.21 -6.41 -1.79
C LEU A 449 -8.36 -5.48 -1.38
N LEU A 450 -8.12 -4.18 -1.26
CA LEU A 450 -9.18 -3.20 -1.04
C LEU A 450 -10.20 -3.21 -2.18
N ILE A 451 -9.74 -3.10 -3.44
CA ILE A 451 -10.63 -3.08 -4.61
C ILE A 451 -11.38 -4.40 -4.77
N SER A 452 -10.70 -5.54 -4.59
CA SER A 452 -11.35 -6.84 -4.67
C SER A 452 -12.34 -7.06 -3.52
N GLY A 453 -12.04 -6.58 -2.31
CA GLY A 453 -12.94 -6.61 -1.15
C GLY A 453 -14.20 -5.78 -1.39
N ILE A 454 -14.06 -4.57 -1.96
CA ILE A 454 -15.20 -3.75 -2.38
C ILE A 454 -16.04 -4.49 -3.42
N ALA A 455 -15.40 -5.01 -4.47
CA ALA A 455 -16.09 -5.74 -5.54
C ALA A 455 -16.84 -6.99 -5.04
N ARG A 456 -16.27 -7.72 -4.07
CA ARG A 456 -16.89 -8.88 -3.43
C ARG A 456 -18.07 -8.48 -2.56
N ALA A 457 -17.92 -7.45 -1.73
CA ALA A 457 -18.97 -6.93 -0.87
C ALA A 457 -20.16 -6.40 -1.69
N GLU A 458 -19.92 -5.60 -2.73
CA GLU A 458 -20.98 -5.11 -3.65
C GLU A 458 -21.71 -6.27 -4.36
N ARG A 459 -20.99 -7.35 -4.72
CA ARG A 459 -21.61 -8.56 -5.28
C ARG A 459 -22.53 -9.24 -4.27
N ALA A 460 -22.05 -9.43 -3.04
CA ALA A 460 -22.84 -10.04 -1.96
C ALA A 460 -24.09 -9.21 -1.65
N GLN A 461 -24.01 -7.87 -1.74
CA GLN A 461 -25.16 -6.99 -1.62
C GLN A 461 -26.19 -7.20 -2.73
N ALA A 462 -25.73 -7.24 -3.98
CA ALA A 462 -26.59 -7.43 -5.13
C ALA A 462 -27.31 -8.78 -5.11
N SER A 463 -26.66 -9.84 -4.62
CA SER A 463 -27.28 -11.17 -4.44
C SER A 463 -28.35 -11.22 -3.35
N LYS A 464 -28.33 -10.30 -2.37
CA LYS A 464 -29.33 -10.21 -1.30
C LYS A 464 -30.47 -9.23 -1.60
N ALA A 465 -30.36 -8.42 -2.66
CA ALA A 465 -31.45 -7.55 -3.07
C ALA A 465 -32.64 -8.42 -3.53
N PRO A 466 -33.88 -8.12 -3.11
CA PRO A 466 -35.05 -8.89 -3.53
C PRO A 466 -35.07 -8.95 -5.06
N ALA A 467 -35.23 -10.15 -5.61
CA ALA A 467 -35.43 -10.35 -7.04
C ALA A 467 -36.54 -9.38 -7.47
N ARG A 468 -36.24 -8.43 -8.36
CA ARG A 468 -37.27 -7.54 -8.87
C ARG A 468 -38.28 -8.43 -9.57
N LEU A 469 -39.52 -8.48 -9.03
CA LEU A 469 -40.63 -9.27 -9.57
C LEU A 469 -40.90 -8.97 -11.05
N PHE A 470 -40.49 -7.79 -11.51
CA PHE A 470 -40.58 -7.37 -12.90
C PHE A 470 -39.17 -7.04 -13.44
N PRO A 471 -38.68 -7.74 -14.48
CA PRO A 471 -37.54 -7.26 -15.23
C PRO A 471 -37.89 -5.88 -15.83
N PRO A 472 -36.90 -4.98 -16.01
CA PRO A 472 -37.15 -3.71 -16.67
C PRO A 472 -37.80 -4.00 -18.02
N THR A 473 -39.00 -3.49 -18.22
CA THR A 473 -39.75 -3.63 -19.47
C THR A 473 -38.82 -3.20 -20.59
N ALA A 474 -38.46 -4.16 -21.45
CA ALA A 474 -37.85 -3.84 -22.72
C ALA A 474 -38.75 -2.77 -23.35
N ARG A 475 -38.21 -1.59 -23.64
CA ARG A 475 -38.92 -0.57 -24.42
C ARG A 475 -39.39 -1.28 -25.68
N ARG A 476 -40.68 -1.61 -25.76
CA ARG A 476 -41.31 -1.95 -27.02
C ARG A 476 -41.06 -0.75 -27.92
N GLN A 477 -40.33 -0.97 -29.00
CA GLN A 477 -40.38 -0.06 -30.14
C GLN A 477 -41.87 0.09 -30.50
N PRO A 478 -42.35 1.30 -30.78
CA PRO A 478 -43.72 1.45 -31.23
C PRO A 478 -43.83 0.77 -32.59
N GLU A 479 -44.47 -0.39 -32.64
CA GLU A 479 -44.95 -0.97 -33.89
C GLU A 479 -45.97 0.01 -34.47
N GLY A 480 -45.61 0.60 -35.61
CA GLY A 480 -46.45 1.52 -36.34
C GLY A 480 -47.64 0.79 -36.97
N GLY A 481 -48.82 1.38 -36.80
CA GLY A 481 -49.78 1.59 -37.88
C GLY A 481 -50.35 0.36 -38.59
N THR A 482 -51.51 -0.06 -38.11
CA THR A 482 -52.68 -0.53 -38.88
C THR A 482 -52.60 -0.34 -40.41
N ASP A 483 -52.80 -1.44 -41.15
CA ASP A 483 -53.78 -1.43 -42.24
C ASP A 483 -54.53 -2.78 -42.29
N MET A 484 -55.84 -2.71 -42.05
CA MET A 484 -56.80 -3.82 -42.13
C MET A 484 -57.75 -3.52 -43.29
N ARG A 485 -57.35 -3.87 -44.51
CA ARG A 485 -58.25 -4.17 -45.62
C ARG A 485 -57.63 -5.26 -46.46
N ASP A 486 -58.14 -6.47 -46.26
CA ASP A 486 -58.46 -7.46 -47.30
C ASP A 486 -58.49 -8.85 -46.66
N ARG A 487 -59.71 -9.30 -46.34
CA ARG A 487 -60.01 -10.74 -46.33
C ARG A 487 -60.39 -11.12 -47.76
N PRO A 488 -60.11 -12.36 -48.15
CA PRO A 488 -61.28 -13.22 -48.29
C PRO A 488 -61.16 -14.57 -47.58
N LEU A 489 -62.35 -15.02 -47.23
CA LEU A 489 -62.79 -16.34 -46.80
C LEU A 489 -62.15 -17.47 -47.62
N GLN A 490 -61.83 -18.61 -47.00
CA GLN A 490 -62.48 -19.89 -47.31
C GLN A 490 -61.92 -21.09 -46.52
N HIS A 491 -62.88 -21.93 -46.09
CA HIS A 491 -62.85 -23.39 -45.92
C HIS A 491 -61.93 -24.07 -44.88
N SER A 492 -62.59 -24.48 -43.78
CA SER A 492 -62.75 -25.88 -43.31
C SER A 492 -61.69 -26.89 -43.74
N TRP A 493 -61.06 -27.59 -42.78
CA TRP A 493 -61.23 -29.05 -42.61
C TRP A 493 -60.82 -29.49 -41.19
N VAL A 494 -61.73 -30.22 -40.57
CA VAL A 494 -61.57 -31.15 -39.45
C VAL A 494 -60.49 -32.21 -39.79
N ILE A 495 -59.70 -32.66 -38.81
CA ILE A 495 -59.54 -34.07 -38.41
C ILE A 495 -58.61 -34.17 -37.19
N THR A 496 -59.15 -34.79 -36.16
CA THR A 496 -58.52 -35.42 -34.99
C THR A 496 -57.54 -36.53 -35.37
N GLN A 497 -56.37 -36.57 -34.73
CA GLN A 497 -55.98 -37.63 -33.79
C GLN A 497 -54.80 -37.17 -32.93
#